data_AF-A0A835N0K6-F1
#
_entry.id   AF-A0A835N0K6-F1
#
_cell.length_a   1.000
_cell.length_b   1.000
_cell.length_c   1.000
_cell.angle_alpha   90.00
_cell.angle_beta   90.00
_cell.angle_gamma   90.00
#
_symmetry.space_group_name_H-M   'P 1'
#
loop_
_entity.id
_entity.type
_entity.pdbx_description
1 polymer ?
#
loop_
_entity_poly.entity_id
_entity_poly.type
_entity_poly.pdbx_seq_one_letter_code
_entity_poly.pdbx_strand_id
1 'polypeptide(L)'
;MVARKKPSTMVARKKHYRPPGKKKEGNASRYVTRSQAIKQLQVTLGFFRRLSILKGIFPREPKKKFKGNNHTYYHVKDIAFLQHEPLLDKFRDIRAYQKKIKKAEAKKNADLATLLRTREPTYKLDRLVRERYPKFVDALRDLDDCLTMVHLFAALPAVERAKIDVELIHNCRRLSHEWQAYVCRTYKLRKVFISVKGIYYQAEIEGQKITWLTPHAMQQVLPDDVNFSVMLTFLEFYETLLGFVNFRLYHSLNVKYPPILDPKLEALASDLYALSRYIVSNTRTSTLEPKAASSSPSEQLEAKEKEMQADESELRLAQLQHQLPSNEPGALMHLMEGAECENEDDQDTKECKRLFKNMKFFLSREVPRESLLFVIPAFGGVVSWDGEAAPYKEADQSISHQIVDRPTQGHRYLSREYIQPQWIYDCINAWIILPTEAYMVGRIPPPHLSPFVDNDAEGYVPDYAETIKRLQAAARNEVLPMPGVGKEDLDDPQNLLVEGYISRAEASEAAQTKKKMVTLEKQYHEELQSELQGAVMKKSKQGSTEHAKASEESVPDPKQIAEDIETMSKLGMSRKKRGLLEAIEKRKERNTARISKLKERKKKLKSSEN
;
A
#
# COMPACT_ATOMS: atom_id res chain seq x y z
N MET A 1 -6.84 49.79 86.02
CA MET A 1 -6.05 50.17 84.83
C MET A 1 -5.66 48.92 84.04
N VAL A 2 -5.79 49.04 82.73
CA VAL A 2 -5.72 48.03 81.68
C VAL A 2 -4.45 47.16 81.74
N ALA A 3 -4.61 45.84 81.85
CA ALA A 3 -3.56 44.87 81.53
C ALA A 3 -3.91 44.16 80.22
N ARG A 4 -3.33 44.64 79.10
CA ARG A 4 -3.40 43.95 77.80
C ARG A 4 -2.61 42.64 77.87
N LYS A 5 -3.30 41.52 78.11
CA LYS A 5 -2.74 40.18 77.91
C LYS A 5 -2.70 39.86 76.40
N LYS A 6 -1.50 39.56 75.89
CA LYS A 6 -1.25 39.10 74.52
C LYS A 6 -2.04 37.80 74.23
N PRO A 7 -2.54 37.60 73.00
CA PRO A 7 -3.24 36.38 72.63
C PRO A 7 -2.26 35.22 72.48
N SER A 8 -2.58 34.09 73.11
CA SER A 8 -1.89 32.81 72.97
C SER A 8 -2.05 32.28 71.54
N THR A 9 -0.93 32.21 70.81
CA THR A 9 -0.85 31.60 69.48
C THR A 9 -1.25 30.12 69.54
N MET A 10 -2.35 29.75 68.89
CA MET A 10 -2.71 28.35 68.68
C MET A 10 -1.63 27.66 67.82
N VAL A 11 -0.99 26.65 68.38
CA VAL A 11 0.00 25.82 67.68
C VAL A 11 -0.72 24.97 66.64
N ALA A 12 -0.57 25.34 65.36
CA ALA A 12 -0.99 24.49 64.26
C ALA A 12 -0.21 23.17 64.29
N ARG A 13 -0.91 22.05 64.49
CA ARG A 13 -0.34 20.71 64.42
C ARG A 13 0.35 20.52 63.06
N LYS A 14 1.69 20.41 63.06
CA LYS A 14 2.48 20.07 61.86
C LYS A 14 1.97 18.73 61.30
N LYS A 15 1.37 18.77 60.11
CA LYS A 15 1.09 17.56 59.32
C LYS A 15 2.41 16.82 59.13
N HIS A 16 2.53 15.62 59.67
CA HIS A 16 3.71 14.77 59.52
C HIS A 16 3.90 14.46 58.03
N TYR A 17 4.91 15.09 57.40
CA TYR A 17 5.35 14.72 56.05
C TYR A 17 6.11 13.39 56.14
N ARG A 18 5.48 12.29 55.72
CA ARG A 18 6.19 11.02 55.50
C ARG A 18 7.11 11.20 54.28
N PRO A 19 8.39 10.81 54.34
CA PRO A 19 9.26 10.88 53.18
C PRO A 19 8.63 10.07 52.03
N PRO A 20 8.62 10.61 50.79
CA PRO A 20 8.03 9.93 49.66
C PRO A 20 8.72 8.58 49.50
N GLY A 21 7.95 7.50 49.61
CA GLY A 21 8.49 6.17 49.44
C GLY A 21 9.12 6.09 48.05
N LYS A 22 10.43 5.78 47.96
CA LYS A 22 11.24 5.69 46.72
C LYS A 22 10.62 4.86 45.57
N LYS A 23 9.51 4.15 45.81
CA LYS A 23 8.79 3.29 44.87
C LYS A 23 7.39 3.79 44.47
N LYS A 24 6.90 4.91 45.03
CA LYS A 24 5.54 5.43 44.80
C LYS A 24 5.46 6.63 43.85
N GLU A 25 6.60 7.18 43.43
CA GLU A 25 6.66 8.36 42.57
C GLU A 25 7.52 8.09 41.32
N GLY A 26 7.23 8.81 40.24
CA GLY A 26 7.95 8.69 38.96
C GLY A 26 7.58 7.43 38.16
N ASN A 27 8.55 6.85 37.45
CA ASN A 27 8.31 5.71 36.53
C ASN A 27 7.67 4.50 37.22
N ALA A 28 7.95 4.27 38.51
CA ALA A 28 7.35 3.16 39.26
C ALA A 28 5.84 3.31 39.48
N SER A 29 5.31 4.54 39.41
CA SER A 29 3.86 4.82 39.48
C SER A 29 3.17 4.73 38.12
N ARG A 30 3.91 4.97 37.03
CA ARG A 30 3.36 5.02 35.66
C ARG A 30 3.32 3.65 34.97
N TYR A 31 4.18 2.73 35.41
CA TYR A 31 4.33 1.42 34.79
C TYR A 31 4.12 0.29 35.80
N VAL A 32 3.48 -0.77 35.33
CA VAL A 32 3.21 -2.00 36.09
C VAL A 32 3.80 -3.18 35.32
N THR A 33 4.37 -4.16 36.03
CA THR A 33 4.91 -5.36 35.36
C THR A 33 3.80 -6.29 34.93
N ARG A 34 4.03 -7.10 33.88
CA ARG A 34 3.07 -8.10 33.41
C ARG A 34 2.49 -8.97 34.53
N SER A 35 3.34 -9.47 35.43
CA SER A 35 2.89 -10.31 36.55
C SER A 35 1.99 -9.57 37.55
N GLN A 36 2.20 -8.26 37.73
CA GLN A 36 1.34 -7.43 38.56
C GLN A 36 0.00 -7.11 37.86
N ALA A 37 0.02 -6.84 36.55
CA ALA A 37 -1.18 -6.61 35.76
C ALA A 37 -2.13 -7.82 35.80
N ILE A 38 -1.56 -9.03 35.63
CA ILE A 38 -2.29 -10.30 35.70
C ILE A 38 -2.95 -10.48 37.08
N LYS A 39 -2.22 -10.18 38.16
CA LYS A 39 -2.75 -10.25 39.52
C LYS A 39 -3.85 -9.22 39.78
N GLN A 40 -3.71 -8.00 39.26
CA GLN A 40 -4.71 -6.95 39.40
C GLN A 40 -6.01 -7.26 38.64
N LEU A 41 -5.91 -7.81 37.43
CA LEU A 41 -7.06 -8.17 36.61
C LEU A 41 -7.68 -9.52 37.00
N GLN A 42 -6.99 -10.32 37.82
CA GLN A 42 -7.41 -11.67 38.26
C GLN A 42 -7.67 -12.63 37.09
N VAL A 43 -6.90 -12.51 36.01
CA VAL A 43 -7.01 -13.33 34.80
C VAL A 43 -5.82 -14.27 34.65
N THR A 44 -5.97 -15.31 33.83
CA THR A 44 -4.85 -16.20 33.44
C THR A 44 -3.95 -15.50 32.41
N LEU A 45 -2.68 -15.90 32.30
CA LEU A 45 -1.74 -15.34 31.31
C LEU A 45 -2.24 -15.41 29.87
N GLY A 46 -2.87 -16.52 29.45
CA GLY A 46 -3.44 -16.67 28.11
C GLY A 46 -4.55 -15.66 27.83
N PHE A 47 -5.48 -15.48 28.78
CA PHE A 47 -6.55 -14.49 28.66
C PHE A 47 -6.04 -13.06 28.70
N PHE A 48 -5.04 -12.77 29.55
CA PHE A 48 -4.40 -11.46 29.57
C PHE A 48 -3.79 -11.11 28.21
N ARG A 49 -3.10 -12.06 27.56
CA ARG A 49 -2.55 -11.86 26.21
C ARG A 49 -3.65 -11.60 25.19
N ARG A 50 -4.69 -12.45 25.15
CA ARG A 50 -5.83 -12.28 24.23
C ARG A 50 -6.50 -10.92 24.39
N LEU A 51 -6.81 -10.53 25.63
CA LEU A 51 -7.47 -9.26 25.93
C LEU A 51 -6.56 -8.06 25.63
N SER A 52 -5.24 -8.18 25.84
CA SER A 52 -4.28 -7.15 25.44
C SER A 52 -4.21 -6.98 23.92
N ILE A 53 -4.29 -8.08 23.16
CA ILE A 53 -4.29 -8.07 21.68
C ILE A 53 -5.57 -7.42 21.17
N LEU A 54 -6.73 -7.88 21.64
CA LEU A 54 -8.04 -7.35 21.25
C LEU A 54 -8.11 -5.83 21.47
N LYS A 55 -7.65 -5.33 22.62
CA LYS A 55 -7.64 -3.88 22.90
C LYS A 55 -6.47 -3.11 22.30
N GLY A 56 -5.48 -3.76 21.70
CA GLY A 56 -4.30 -3.07 21.17
C GLY A 56 -3.40 -2.46 22.26
N ILE A 57 -3.28 -3.12 23.42
CA ILE A 57 -2.38 -2.68 24.50
C ILE A 57 -1.03 -3.37 24.35
N PHE A 58 -0.03 -2.55 24.04
CA PHE A 58 1.33 -3.00 23.80
C PHE A 58 2.22 -2.80 25.04
N PRO A 59 3.20 -3.70 25.25
CA PRO A 59 4.22 -3.48 26.26
C PRO A 59 5.03 -2.21 25.94
N ARG A 60 5.39 -1.46 26.98
CA ARG A 60 6.15 -0.20 26.87
C ARG A 60 7.49 -0.35 27.58
N GLU A 61 8.53 0.24 27.00
CA GLU A 61 9.85 0.28 27.63
C GLU A 61 10.04 1.58 28.44
N PRO A 62 10.09 1.52 29.79
CA PRO A 62 10.31 2.72 30.59
C PRO A 62 11.78 3.17 30.50
N LYS A 63 12.01 4.49 30.51
CA LYS A 63 13.37 5.08 30.48
C LYS A 63 14.29 4.55 31.58
N LYS A 64 13.74 4.24 32.76
CA LYS A 64 14.44 3.56 33.86
C LYS A 64 13.63 2.34 34.28
N LYS A 65 14.16 1.15 34.05
CA LYS A 65 13.53 -0.14 34.39
C LYS A 65 13.72 -0.43 35.89
N PHE A 66 12.67 -0.23 36.68
CA PHE A 66 12.75 -0.26 38.15
C PHE A 66 12.77 -1.67 38.78
N LYS A 67 12.41 -2.72 38.01
CA LYS A 67 12.43 -4.13 38.42
C LYS A 67 13.39 -4.99 37.60
N GLY A 68 14.29 -4.37 36.84
CA GLY A 68 15.25 -5.06 35.96
C GLY A 68 14.75 -5.24 34.52
N ASN A 69 15.64 -5.78 33.68
CA ASN A 69 15.48 -5.85 32.23
C ASN A 69 14.60 -7.01 31.74
N ASN A 70 14.45 -8.06 32.54
CA ASN A 70 13.75 -9.29 32.13
C ASN A 70 12.21 -9.18 32.23
N HIS A 71 11.69 -8.03 32.68
CA HIS A 71 10.26 -7.81 32.83
C HIS A 71 9.70 -6.95 31.71
N THR A 72 8.54 -7.37 31.23
CA THR A 72 7.67 -6.57 30.36
C THR A 72 6.82 -5.64 31.21
N TYR A 73 6.83 -4.36 30.85
CA TYR A 73 6.10 -3.30 31.53
C TYR A 73 4.93 -2.84 30.67
N TYR A 74 3.83 -2.49 31.33
CA TYR A 74 2.63 -1.91 30.75
C TYR A 74 2.32 -0.60 31.47
N HIS A 75 1.61 0.30 30.81
CA HIS A 75 1.20 1.55 31.45
C HIS A 75 0.03 1.30 32.40
N VAL A 76 0.01 1.99 33.55
CA VAL A 76 -1.05 1.79 34.57
C VAL A 76 -2.42 2.21 34.05
N LYS A 77 -2.48 3.29 33.26
CA LYS A 77 -3.75 3.76 32.66
C LYS A 77 -4.36 2.71 31.73
N ASP A 78 -3.52 2.02 30.96
CA ASP A 78 -3.98 1.00 30.01
C ASP A 78 -4.57 -0.20 30.77
N ILE A 79 -3.96 -0.60 31.88
CA ILE A 79 -4.49 -1.68 32.74
C ILE A 79 -5.79 -1.24 33.43
N ALA A 80 -5.88 0.01 33.89
CA ALA A 80 -7.11 0.55 34.45
C ALA A 80 -8.25 0.57 33.42
N PHE A 81 -7.92 0.89 32.16
CA PHE A 81 -8.88 0.80 31.06
C PHE A 81 -9.37 -0.65 30.84
N LEU A 82 -8.47 -1.63 30.90
CA LEU A 82 -8.84 -3.06 30.81
C LEU A 82 -9.73 -3.54 31.96
N GLN A 83 -9.66 -2.94 33.14
CA GLN A 83 -10.49 -3.33 34.28
C GLN A 83 -11.97 -3.04 34.04
N HIS A 84 -12.29 -2.01 33.25
CA HIS A 84 -13.66 -1.61 32.93
C HIS A 84 -14.19 -2.23 31.63
N GLU A 85 -13.45 -3.15 31.02
CA GLU A 85 -13.83 -3.74 29.74
C GLU A 85 -14.88 -4.86 29.92
N PRO A 86 -16.04 -4.81 29.24
CA PRO A 86 -17.10 -5.82 29.38
C PRO A 86 -16.69 -7.22 28.92
N LEU A 87 -15.71 -7.35 28.01
CA LEU A 87 -15.17 -8.65 27.60
C LEU A 87 -14.56 -9.43 28.77
N LEU A 88 -14.08 -8.73 29.81
CA LEU A 88 -13.49 -9.35 30.98
C LEU A 88 -14.52 -10.19 31.75
N ASP A 89 -15.75 -9.70 31.89
CA ASP A 89 -16.83 -10.45 32.54
C ASP A 89 -17.30 -11.63 31.67
N LYS A 90 -17.37 -11.45 30.34
CA LYS A 90 -17.64 -12.56 29.42
C LYS A 90 -16.59 -13.67 29.50
N PHE A 91 -15.31 -13.33 29.62
CA PHE A 91 -14.27 -14.35 29.82
C PHE A 91 -14.39 -15.06 31.17
N ARG A 92 -14.85 -14.38 32.22
CA ARG A 92 -15.15 -15.00 33.52
C ARG A 92 -16.31 -15.99 33.40
N ASP A 93 -17.36 -15.62 32.67
CA ASP A 93 -18.52 -16.48 32.40
C ASP A 93 -18.10 -17.74 31.62
N ILE A 94 -17.32 -17.58 30.55
CA ILE A 94 -16.78 -18.69 29.75
C ILE A 94 -15.95 -19.61 30.63
N ARG A 95 -15.08 -19.07 31.47
CA ARG A 95 -14.27 -19.89 32.39
C ARG A 95 -15.14 -20.63 33.41
N ALA A 96 -16.17 -19.99 33.96
CA ALA A 96 -17.11 -20.63 34.87
C ALA A 96 -17.88 -21.76 34.15
N TYR A 97 -18.24 -21.54 32.89
CA TYR A 97 -18.92 -22.51 32.04
C TYR A 97 -18.04 -23.72 31.70
N GLN A 98 -16.78 -23.49 31.33
CA GLN A 98 -15.80 -24.55 31.11
C GLN A 98 -15.57 -25.42 32.34
N LYS A 99 -15.66 -24.84 33.56
CA LYS A 99 -15.65 -25.65 34.80
C LYS A 99 -16.88 -26.54 34.93
N LYS A 100 -18.06 -26.09 34.47
CA LYS A 100 -19.28 -26.92 34.44
C LYS A 100 -19.14 -28.09 33.47
N ILE A 101 -18.58 -27.84 32.28
CA ILE A 101 -18.27 -28.89 31.29
C ILE A 101 -17.32 -29.93 31.90
N LYS A 102 -16.19 -29.50 32.46
CA LYS A 102 -15.23 -30.40 33.12
C LYS A 102 -15.84 -31.17 34.29
N LYS A 103 -16.75 -30.54 35.04
CA LYS A 103 -17.47 -31.21 36.14
C LYS A 103 -18.43 -32.28 35.62
N ALA A 104 -19.08 -32.06 34.49
CA ALA A 104 -19.96 -33.04 33.84
C ALA A 104 -19.15 -34.24 33.29
N GLU A 105 -18.03 -33.96 32.62
CA GLU A 105 -17.09 -34.96 32.12
C GLU A 105 -16.50 -35.79 33.26
N ALA A 106 -16.07 -35.15 34.35
CA ALA A 106 -15.55 -35.85 35.53
C ALA A 106 -16.60 -36.75 36.21
N LYS A 107 -17.88 -36.38 36.09
CA LYS A 107 -19.01 -37.20 36.55
C LYS A 107 -19.45 -38.26 35.53
N LYS A 108 -18.76 -38.38 34.39
CA LYS A 108 -19.08 -39.29 33.28
C LYS A 108 -20.49 -39.14 32.72
N ASN A 109 -21.11 -37.97 32.88
CA ASN A 109 -22.42 -37.69 32.29
C ASN A 109 -22.20 -37.10 30.88
N ALA A 110 -22.20 -37.96 29.87
CA ALA A 110 -21.89 -37.59 28.49
C ALA A 110 -22.94 -36.64 27.88
N ASP A 111 -24.22 -36.91 28.11
CA ASP A 111 -25.34 -36.13 27.55
C ASP A 111 -25.35 -34.69 28.08
N LEU A 112 -25.08 -34.54 29.38
CA LEU A 112 -24.98 -33.22 29.97
C LEU A 112 -23.72 -32.48 29.47
N ALA A 113 -22.61 -33.19 29.23
CA ALA A 113 -21.39 -32.57 28.69
C ALA A 113 -21.59 -32.11 27.23
N THR A 114 -22.25 -32.89 26.38
CA THR A 114 -22.57 -32.51 24.99
C THR A 114 -23.53 -31.33 24.94
N LEU A 115 -24.60 -31.35 25.75
CA LEU A 115 -25.54 -30.23 25.85
C LEU A 115 -24.88 -28.96 26.37
N LEU A 116 -23.92 -29.08 27.29
CA LEU A 116 -23.16 -27.92 27.73
C LEU A 116 -22.27 -27.38 26.60
N ARG A 117 -21.56 -28.23 25.85
CA ARG A 117 -20.70 -27.77 24.73
C ARG A 117 -21.48 -27.03 23.65
N THR A 118 -22.68 -27.47 23.30
CA THR A 118 -23.51 -26.79 22.29
C THR A 118 -24.01 -25.42 22.74
N ARG A 119 -24.13 -25.20 24.06
CA ARG A 119 -24.58 -23.94 24.66
C ARG A 119 -23.44 -23.10 25.24
N GLU A 120 -22.20 -23.31 24.79
CA GLU A 120 -21.07 -22.52 25.28
C GLU A 120 -21.29 -21.03 24.98
N PRO A 121 -21.17 -20.14 25.99
CA PRO A 121 -21.35 -18.72 25.76
C PRO A 121 -20.23 -18.18 24.86
N THR A 122 -20.62 -17.57 23.75
CA THR A 122 -19.70 -16.85 22.86
C THR A 122 -19.72 -15.35 23.16
N TYR A 123 -18.74 -14.62 22.65
CA TYR A 123 -18.69 -13.16 22.71
C TYR A 123 -18.53 -12.59 21.30
N LYS A 124 -18.87 -11.31 21.16
CA LYS A 124 -18.73 -10.55 19.91
C LYS A 124 -17.74 -9.40 20.11
N LEU A 125 -17.04 -9.05 19.04
CA LEU A 125 -16.04 -7.97 19.04
C LEU A 125 -16.57 -6.67 18.41
N ASP A 126 -17.85 -6.62 18.05
CA ASP A 126 -18.49 -5.50 17.33
C ASP A 126 -18.25 -4.14 18.00
N ARG A 127 -18.46 -4.09 19.32
CA ARG A 127 -18.25 -2.87 20.11
C ARG A 127 -16.78 -2.45 20.11
N LEU A 128 -15.87 -3.41 20.19
CA LEU A 128 -14.44 -3.17 20.23
C LEU A 128 -13.93 -2.59 18.90
N VAL A 129 -14.39 -3.13 17.77
CA VAL A 129 -14.04 -2.63 16.44
C VAL A 129 -14.51 -1.18 16.28
N ARG A 130 -15.76 -0.87 16.67
CA ARG A 130 -16.32 0.49 16.61
C ARG A 130 -15.61 1.49 17.53
N GLU A 131 -15.18 1.05 18.72
CA GLU A 131 -14.41 1.89 19.64
C GLU A 131 -12.99 2.17 19.12
N ARG A 132 -12.36 1.17 18.48
CA ARG A 132 -10.99 1.31 17.93
C ARG A 132 -10.97 2.14 16.64
N TYR A 133 -11.97 1.97 15.79
CA TYR A 133 -12.08 2.64 14.50
C TYR A 133 -13.38 3.45 14.42
N PRO A 134 -13.39 4.68 14.96
CA PRO A 134 -14.58 5.53 14.95
C PRO A 134 -14.92 6.00 13.53
N LYS A 135 -13.90 6.20 12.68
CA LYS A 135 -14.05 6.52 11.26
C LYS A 135 -13.68 5.32 10.41
N PHE A 136 -14.31 5.22 9.24
CA PHE A 136 -14.06 4.14 8.31
C PHE A 136 -12.67 4.21 7.64
N VAL A 137 -12.20 5.41 7.33
CA VAL A 137 -10.84 5.62 6.80
C VAL A 137 -9.77 5.10 7.78
N ASP A 138 -10.00 5.22 9.09
CA ASP A 138 -9.08 4.70 10.11
C ASP A 138 -9.05 3.16 10.08
N ALA A 139 -10.17 2.50 9.77
CA ALA A 139 -10.22 1.05 9.57
C ALA A 139 -9.50 0.62 8.29
N LEU A 140 -9.66 1.38 7.19
CA LEU A 140 -8.97 1.11 5.92
C LEU A 140 -7.44 1.22 6.04
N ARG A 141 -6.93 2.14 6.87
CA ARG A 141 -5.49 2.31 7.11
C ARG A 141 -4.82 1.11 7.77
N ASP A 142 -5.53 0.41 8.66
CA ASP A 142 -5.02 -0.77 9.36
C ASP A 142 -5.33 -2.08 8.60
N LEU A 143 -5.91 -1.99 7.39
CA LEU A 143 -6.41 -3.15 6.66
C LEU A 143 -5.30 -4.00 6.00
N ASP A 144 -4.12 -3.43 5.77
CA ASP A 144 -2.97 -4.13 5.16
C ASP A 144 -2.59 -5.41 5.94
N ASP A 145 -2.37 -5.27 7.24
CA ASP A 145 -2.03 -6.39 8.13
C ASP A 145 -3.20 -7.38 8.28
N CYS A 146 -4.43 -6.88 8.25
CA CYS A 146 -5.64 -7.70 8.29
C CYS A 146 -5.74 -8.60 7.06
N LEU A 147 -5.57 -8.04 5.86
CA LEU A 147 -5.68 -8.76 4.60
C LEU A 147 -4.54 -9.79 4.45
N THR A 148 -3.30 -9.41 4.76
CA THR A 148 -2.15 -10.34 4.69
C THR A 148 -2.38 -11.58 5.57
N MET A 149 -2.88 -11.38 6.78
CA MET A 149 -3.19 -12.46 7.72
C MET A 149 -4.34 -13.34 7.24
N VAL A 150 -5.44 -12.76 6.78
CA VAL A 150 -6.60 -13.54 6.29
C VAL A 150 -6.21 -14.38 5.06
N HIS A 151 -5.45 -13.82 4.13
CA HIS A 151 -4.95 -14.57 2.96
C HIS A 151 -3.93 -15.65 3.35
N LEU A 152 -3.12 -15.43 4.39
CA LEU A 152 -2.22 -16.45 4.91
C LEU A 152 -3.02 -17.65 5.44
N PHE A 153 -3.98 -17.42 6.34
CA PHE A 153 -4.79 -18.49 6.93
C PHE A 153 -5.70 -19.19 5.90
N ALA A 154 -6.12 -18.50 4.85
CA ALA A 154 -6.87 -19.11 3.73
C ALA A 154 -6.05 -20.17 2.96
N ALA A 155 -4.72 -19.98 2.88
CA ALA A 155 -3.80 -20.90 2.21
C ALA A 155 -3.26 -22.03 3.12
N LEU A 156 -3.43 -21.91 4.44
CA LEU A 156 -2.95 -22.91 5.38
C LEU A 156 -3.85 -24.15 5.43
N PRO A 157 -3.27 -25.35 5.63
CA PRO A 157 -4.05 -26.56 5.90
C PRO A 157 -4.67 -26.54 7.31
N ALA A 158 -5.79 -27.25 7.47
CA ALA A 158 -6.37 -27.49 8.78
C ALA A 158 -5.47 -28.43 9.59
N VAL A 159 -4.98 -27.98 10.74
CA VAL A 159 -4.09 -28.76 11.60
C VAL A 159 -4.55 -28.65 13.04
N GLU A 160 -4.96 -29.79 13.61
CA GLU A 160 -5.45 -29.89 14.99
C GLU A 160 -4.38 -29.47 16.03
N ARG A 161 -3.10 -29.78 15.76
CA ARG A 161 -1.98 -29.41 16.65
C ARG A 161 -1.90 -27.90 16.89
N ALA A 162 -2.22 -27.11 15.87
CA ALA A 162 -2.20 -25.65 15.92
C ALA A 162 -3.56 -25.04 16.31
N LYS A 163 -4.60 -25.87 16.57
CA LYS A 163 -5.99 -25.45 16.79
C LYS A 163 -6.55 -24.61 15.64
N ILE A 164 -6.19 -24.98 14.41
CA ILE A 164 -6.71 -24.33 13.21
C ILE A 164 -7.90 -25.16 12.74
N ASP A 165 -9.10 -24.64 12.99
CA ASP A 165 -10.35 -25.30 12.62
C ASP A 165 -10.65 -25.10 11.12
N VAL A 166 -11.37 -26.06 10.54
CA VAL A 166 -11.77 -26.00 9.12
C VAL A 166 -12.71 -24.82 8.85
N GLU A 167 -13.62 -24.54 9.80
CA GLU A 167 -14.58 -23.43 9.72
C GLU A 167 -13.88 -22.07 9.62
N LEU A 168 -12.80 -21.89 10.39
CA LEU A 168 -11.98 -20.67 10.40
C LEU A 168 -11.34 -20.44 9.02
N ILE A 169 -10.78 -21.51 8.43
CA ILE A 169 -10.17 -21.43 7.08
C ILE A 169 -11.22 -21.07 6.04
N HIS A 170 -12.42 -21.66 6.10
CA HIS A 170 -13.52 -21.36 5.17
C HIS A 170 -13.99 -19.91 5.33
N ASN A 171 -14.11 -19.40 6.56
CA ASN A 171 -14.45 -18.00 6.81
C ASN A 171 -13.37 -17.05 6.26
N CYS A 172 -12.09 -17.37 6.46
CA CYS A 172 -10.98 -16.58 5.91
C CYS A 172 -11.00 -16.57 4.37
N ARG A 173 -11.22 -17.73 3.73
CA ARG A 173 -11.38 -17.84 2.27
C ARG A 173 -12.55 -16.99 1.78
N ARG A 174 -13.72 -17.14 2.39
CA ARG A 174 -14.92 -16.34 2.06
C ARG A 174 -14.62 -14.84 2.14
N LEU A 175 -14.10 -14.36 3.27
CA LEU A 175 -13.78 -12.94 3.47
C LEU A 175 -12.74 -12.42 2.47
N SER A 176 -11.73 -13.24 2.13
CA SER A 176 -10.72 -12.89 1.13
C SER A 176 -11.30 -12.77 -0.28
N HIS A 177 -12.19 -13.68 -0.68
CA HIS A 177 -12.86 -13.63 -1.97
C HIS A 177 -13.89 -12.50 -2.03
N GLU A 178 -14.59 -12.20 -0.93
CA GLU A 178 -15.46 -11.03 -0.81
C GLU A 178 -14.71 -9.73 -1.05
N TRP A 179 -13.53 -9.58 -0.46
CA TRP A 179 -12.65 -8.44 -0.68
C TRP A 179 -12.19 -8.35 -2.14
N GLN A 180 -11.67 -9.45 -2.68
CA GLN A 180 -11.19 -9.51 -4.06
C GLN A 180 -12.31 -9.21 -5.07
N ALA A 181 -13.52 -9.73 -4.87
CA ALA A 181 -14.65 -9.47 -5.75
C ALA A 181 -15.09 -8.00 -5.72
N TYR A 182 -15.04 -7.35 -4.55
CA TYR A 182 -15.27 -5.91 -4.43
C TYR A 182 -14.26 -5.11 -5.27
N VAL A 183 -12.97 -5.43 -5.15
CA VAL A 183 -11.90 -4.78 -5.92
C VAL A 183 -12.07 -5.02 -7.41
N CYS A 184 -12.44 -6.24 -7.83
CA CYS A 184 -12.72 -6.55 -9.23
C CYS A 184 -13.88 -5.71 -9.79
N ARG A 185 -14.95 -5.52 -9.01
CA ARG A 185 -16.13 -4.77 -9.47
C ARG A 185 -15.86 -3.27 -9.60
N THR A 186 -15.02 -2.75 -8.71
CA THR A 186 -14.72 -1.31 -8.61
C THR A 186 -13.52 -0.87 -9.45
N TYR A 187 -12.76 -1.81 -10.03
CA TYR A 187 -11.57 -1.53 -10.85
C TYR A 187 -10.52 -0.68 -10.11
N LYS A 188 -10.38 -0.91 -8.79
CA LYS A 188 -9.52 -0.12 -7.88
C LYS A 188 -8.12 -0.71 -7.66
N LEU A 189 -7.76 -1.76 -8.39
CA LEU A 189 -6.43 -2.36 -8.34
C LEU A 189 -5.43 -1.49 -9.13
N ARG A 190 -4.29 -1.13 -8.54
CA ARG A 190 -3.32 -0.18 -9.12
C ARG A 190 -1.98 -0.84 -9.48
N LYS A 191 -1.41 -1.63 -8.57
CA LYS A 191 -0.11 -2.28 -8.75
C LYS A 191 -0.17 -3.75 -8.35
N VAL A 192 0.57 -4.59 -9.07
CA VAL A 192 0.68 -6.02 -8.79
C VAL A 192 2.13 -6.47 -8.95
N PHE A 193 2.70 -7.15 -7.96
CA PHE A 193 4.09 -7.60 -8.05
C PHE A 193 4.26 -9.02 -7.56
N ILE A 194 4.87 -9.86 -8.37
CA ILE A 194 5.18 -11.24 -7.99
C ILE A 194 6.55 -11.28 -7.33
N SER A 195 6.59 -11.86 -6.13
CA SER A 195 7.82 -12.11 -5.38
C SER A 195 7.94 -13.58 -5.02
N VAL A 196 9.11 -13.97 -4.53
CA VAL A 196 9.36 -15.32 -3.99
C VAL A 196 8.46 -15.62 -2.79
N LYS A 197 8.10 -14.60 -2.00
CA LYS A 197 7.23 -14.77 -0.82
C LYS A 197 5.75 -14.97 -1.17
N GLY A 198 5.32 -14.50 -2.33
CA GLY A 198 3.92 -14.36 -2.69
C GLY A 198 3.71 -13.18 -3.64
N ILE A 199 2.46 -12.79 -3.81
CA ILE A 199 2.02 -11.74 -4.74
C ILE A 199 1.57 -10.54 -3.92
N TYR A 200 2.18 -9.38 -4.20
CA TYR A 200 1.79 -8.11 -3.60
C TYR A 200 0.74 -7.43 -4.49
N TYR A 201 -0.36 -7.04 -3.88
CA TYR A 201 -1.42 -6.26 -4.52
C TYR A 201 -1.51 -4.91 -3.85
N GLN A 202 -1.71 -3.86 -4.63
CA GLN A 202 -2.04 -2.53 -4.12
C GLN A 202 -3.34 -2.04 -4.75
N ALA A 203 -4.33 -1.74 -3.91
CA ALA A 203 -5.58 -1.11 -4.32
C ALA A 203 -5.75 0.25 -3.65
N GLU A 204 -6.50 1.14 -4.29
CA GLU A 204 -6.79 2.48 -3.79
C GLU A 204 -8.29 2.63 -3.54
N ILE A 205 -8.68 2.78 -2.28
CA ILE A 205 -10.08 2.82 -1.85
C ILE A 205 -10.28 4.05 -0.98
N GLU A 206 -11.23 4.92 -1.35
CA GLU A 206 -11.51 6.20 -0.66
C GLU A 206 -10.23 7.04 -0.42
N GLY A 207 -9.31 7.06 -1.39
CA GLY A 207 -8.03 7.78 -1.31
C GLY A 207 -6.96 7.13 -0.42
N GLN A 208 -7.25 5.97 0.18
CA GLN A 208 -6.27 5.19 0.95
C GLN A 208 -5.69 4.07 0.07
N LYS A 209 -4.35 4.04 -0.04
CA LYS A 209 -3.62 2.95 -0.68
C LYS A 209 -3.44 1.81 0.31
N ILE A 210 -3.93 0.64 -0.06
CA ILE A 210 -3.93 -0.58 0.74
C ILE A 210 -3.05 -1.58 0.02
N THR A 211 -2.01 -2.08 0.69
CA THR A 211 -1.07 -3.05 0.13
C THR A 211 -1.05 -4.32 0.96
N TRP A 212 -1.39 -5.44 0.33
CA TRP A 212 -1.40 -6.73 0.98
C TRP A 212 -0.63 -7.78 0.17
N LEU A 213 -0.19 -8.82 0.88
CA LEU A 213 0.55 -9.96 0.36
C LEU A 213 -0.35 -11.19 0.41
N THR A 214 -0.51 -11.84 -0.75
CA THR A 214 -1.14 -13.15 -0.85
C THR A 214 -0.05 -14.20 -1.06
N PRO A 215 0.05 -15.23 -0.20
CA PRO A 215 1.03 -16.30 -0.40
C PRO A 215 0.73 -17.08 -1.67
N HIS A 216 1.75 -17.73 -2.23
CA HIS A 216 1.54 -18.70 -3.31
C HIS A 216 0.75 -19.90 -2.78
N ALA A 217 -0.17 -20.42 -3.60
CA ALA A 217 -0.97 -21.60 -3.30
C ALA A 217 -0.11 -22.89 -3.34
N MET A 218 0.75 -23.03 -2.33
CA MET A 218 1.65 -24.16 -2.12
C MET A 218 1.44 -24.73 -0.73
N GLN A 219 1.72 -26.01 -0.56
CA GLN A 219 1.63 -26.64 0.76
C GLN A 219 2.70 -26.05 1.69
N GLN A 220 2.25 -25.32 2.71
CA GLN A 220 3.14 -24.69 3.68
C GLN A 220 3.47 -25.66 4.81
N VAL A 221 4.74 -25.72 5.19
CA VAL A 221 5.19 -26.41 6.40
C VAL A 221 5.05 -25.46 7.58
N LEU A 222 4.28 -25.87 8.59
CA LEU A 222 4.07 -25.08 9.80
C LEU A 222 5.28 -25.23 10.73
N PRO A 223 6.00 -24.14 11.06
CA PRO A 223 7.09 -24.20 12.04
C PRO A 223 6.56 -24.26 13.48
N ASP A 224 7.22 -25.07 14.32
CA ASP A 224 6.86 -25.24 15.74
C ASP A 224 7.22 -24.02 16.62
N ASP A 225 8.11 -23.15 16.14
CA ASP A 225 8.57 -21.95 16.87
C ASP A 225 7.50 -20.86 16.98
N VAL A 226 6.44 -20.94 16.17
CA VAL A 226 5.42 -19.89 16.04
C VAL A 226 4.25 -20.17 16.99
N ASN A 227 3.87 -19.14 17.76
CA ASN A 227 2.72 -19.24 18.65
C ASN A 227 1.40 -18.94 17.93
N PHE A 228 0.81 -19.97 17.33
CA PHE A 228 -0.48 -19.88 16.63
C PHE A 228 -1.62 -19.36 17.52
N SER A 229 -1.61 -19.62 18.83
CA SER A 229 -2.64 -19.11 19.73
C SER A 229 -2.67 -17.58 19.78
N VAL A 230 -1.54 -16.91 19.60
CA VAL A 230 -1.50 -15.45 19.49
C VAL A 230 -2.03 -15.00 18.14
N MET A 231 -1.61 -15.65 17.06
CA MET A 231 -2.06 -15.33 15.70
C MET A 231 -3.57 -15.51 15.53
N LEU A 232 -4.16 -16.58 16.09
CA LEU A 232 -5.59 -16.83 16.07
C LEU A 232 -6.38 -15.72 16.78
N THR A 233 -5.84 -15.12 17.85
CA THR A 233 -6.52 -13.99 18.51
C THR A 233 -6.46 -12.70 17.69
N PHE A 234 -5.42 -12.51 16.88
CA PHE A 234 -5.38 -11.42 15.90
C PHE A 234 -6.35 -11.70 14.75
N LEU A 235 -6.38 -12.93 14.26
CA LEU A 235 -7.25 -13.35 13.18
C LEU A 235 -8.72 -13.17 13.55
N GLU A 236 -9.13 -13.59 14.75
CA GLU A 236 -10.50 -13.37 15.24
C GLU A 236 -10.91 -11.89 15.22
N PHE A 237 -10.01 -10.99 15.60
CA PHE A 237 -10.25 -9.55 15.50
C PHE A 237 -10.35 -9.10 14.04
N TYR A 238 -9.43 -9.56 13.21
CA TYR A 238 -9.36 -9.22 11.78
C TYR A 238 -10.55 -9.75 10.97
N GLU A 239 -11.09 -10.93 11.30
CA GLU A 239 -12.32 -11.45 10.70
C GLU A 239 -13.50 -10.52 10.96
N THR A 240 -13.66 -10.07 12.21
CA THR A 240 -14.73 -9.12 12.54
C THR A 240 -14.50 -7.76 11.87
N LEU A 241 -13.27 -7.25 11.85
CA LEU A 241 -12.92 -5.99 11.19
C LEU A 241 -13.23 -6.04 9.69
N LEU A 242 -12.74 -7.07 9.00
CA LEU A 242 -12.93 -7.25 7.56
C LEU A 242 -14.41 -7.47 7.23
N GLY A 243 -15.16 -8.18 8.08
CA GLY A 243 -16.61 -8.31 7.96
C GLY A 243 -17.34 -6.96 8.02
N PHE A 244 -16.98 -6.07 8.95
CA PHE A 244 -17.55 -4.71 9.01
C PHE A 244 -17.16 -3.86 7.79
N VAL A 245 -15.92 -3.99 7.33
CA VAL A 245 -15.42 -3.28 6.15
C VAL A 245 -16.16 -3.74 4.91
N ASN A 246 -16.21 -5.05 4.65
CA ASN A 246 -16.95 -5.63 3.53
C ASN A 246 -18.43 -5.26 3.59
N PHE A 247 -19.08 -5.32 4.75
CA PHE A 247 -20.48 -4.89 4.89
C PHE A 247 -20.70 -3.46 4.39
N ARG A 248 -19.85 -2.51 4.80
CA ARG A 248 -19.97 -1.11 4.35
C ARG A 248 -19.64 -0.94 2.87
N LEU A 249 -18.63 -1.64 2.36
CA LEU A 249 -18.22 -1.60 0.96
C LEU A 249 -19.28 -2.20 0.01
N TYR A 250 -19.96 -3.27 0.42
CA TYR A 250 -21.05 -3.87 -0.36
C TYR A 250 -22.31 -3.01 -0.29
N HIS A 251 -22.58 -2.38 0.85
CA HIS A 251 -23.66 -1.41 0.98
C HIS A 251 -23.43 -0.17 0.10
N SER A 252 -22.18 0.30 -0.08
CA SER A 252 -21.90 1.39 -1.02
C SER A 252 -22.10 1.00 -2.48
N LEU A 253 -22.04 -0.30 -2.81
CA LEU A 253 -22.39 -0.85 -4.12
C LEU A 253 -23.89 -1.21 -4.26
N ASN A 254 -24.72 -0.95 -3.24
CA ASN A 254 -26.13 -1.36 -3.17
C ASN A 254 -26.36 -2.88 -3.33
N VAL A 255 -25.40 -3.70 -2.88
CA VAL A 255 -25.52 -5.16 -2.89
C VAL A 255 -25.79 -5.68 -1.48
N LYS A 256 -26.72 -6.62 -1.35
CA LYS A 256 -27.02 -7.26 -0.05
C LYS A 256 -25.79 -8.05 0.46
N TYR A 257 -25.49 -7.88 1.74
CA TYR A 257 -24.42 -8.59 2.45
C TYR A 257 -25.00 -9.45 3.57
N PRO A 258 -24.52 -10.69 3.79
CA PRO A 258 -23.52 -11.42 3.00
C PRO A 258 -24.02 -11.79 1.59
N PRO A 259 -23.13 -11.88 0.59
CA PRO A 259 -23.53 -12.30 -0.75
C PRO A 259 -23.96 -13.77 -0.75
N ILE A 260 -25.04 -14.07 -1.47
CA ILE A 260 -25.57 -15.43 -1.60
C ILE A 260 -24.86 -16.09 -2.78
N LEU A 261 -23.97 -17.04 -2.50
CA LEU A 261 -23.26 -17.80 -3.53
C LEU A 261 -24.05 -19.05 -3.92
N ASP A 262 -23.93 -19.45 -5.19
CA ASP A 262 -24.46 -20.73 -5.66
C ASP A 262 -23.60 -21.88 -5.10
N PRO A 263 -24.17 -22.84 -4.33
CA PRO A 263 -23.40 -23.92 -3.71
C PRO A 263 -22.63 -24.79 -4.72
N LYS A 264 -23.10 -24.85 -5.97
CA LYS A 264 -22.42 -25.57 -7.06
C LYS A 264 -21.13 -24.87 -7.49
N LEU A 265 -21.13 -23.55 -7.57
CA LEU A 265 -19.93 -22.78 -7.95
C LEU A 265 -18.93 -22.70 -6.79
N GLU A 266 -19.42 -22.72 -5.56
CA GLU A 266 -18.62 -22.82 -4.34
C GLU A 266 -17.91 -24.18 -4.24
N ALA A 267 -18.62 -25.28 -4.50
CA ALA A 267 -18.03 -26.62 -4.53
C ALA A 267 -16.93 -26.78 -5.60
N LEU A 268 -16.99 -26.00 -6.68
CA LEU A 268 -16.01 -25.98 -7.77
C LEU A 268 -14.84 -25.01 -7.50
N ALA A 269 -14.68 -24.52 -6.26
CA ALA A 269 -13.63 -23.59 -5.83
C ALA A 269 -13.51 -22.39 -6.80
N SER A 270 -14.66 -21.90 -7.27
CA SER A 270 -14.77 -20.80 -8.22
C SER A 270 -15.45 -19.59 -7.57
N ASP A 271 -15.25 -19.43 -6.25
CA ASP A 271 -15.94 -18.48 -5.37
C ASP A 271 -15.82 -17.05 -5.87
N LEU A 272 -14.62 -16.65 -6.30
CA LEU A 272 -14.37 -15.31 -6.84
C LEU A 272 -15.17 -15.03 -8.12
N TYR A 273 -15.26 -16.02 -9.00
CA TYR A 273 -16.04 -15.91 -10.24
C TYR A 273 -17.55 -15.91 -9.95
N ALA A 274 -18.01 -16.78 -9.05
CA ALA A 274 -19.39 -16.80 -8.60
C ALA A 274 -19.81 -15.45 -7.99
N LEU A 275 -18.94 -14.87 -7.16
CA LEU A 275 -19.21 -13.63 -6.46
C LEU A 275 -19.22 -12.42 -7.41
N SER A 276 -18.25 -12.35 -8.33
CA SER A 276 -18.26 -11.31 -9.37
C SER A 276 -19.53 -11.37 -10.22
N ARG A 277 -20.01 -12.57 -10.58
CA ARG A 277 -21.28 -12.74 -11.30
C ARG A 277 -22.48 -12.32 -10.46
N TYR A 278 -22.51 -12.68 -9.18
CA TYR A 278 -23.58 -12.30 -8.25
C TYR A 278 -23.72 -10.77 -8.14
N ILE A 279 -22.59 -10.06 -7.97
CA ILE A 279 -22.56 -8.59 -7.89
C ILE A 279 -23.07 -7.97 -9.20
N VAL A 280 -22.70 -8.52 -10.36
CA VAL A 280 -23.20 -8.04 -11.66
C VAL A 280 -24.71 -8.25 -11.81
N SER A 281 -25.23 -9.41 -11.41
CA SER A 281 -26.67 -9.70 -11.48
C SER A 281 -27.48 -8.75 -10.59
N ASN A 282 -27.05 -8.53 -9.34
CA ASN A 282 -27.79 -7.70 -8.39
C ASN A 282 -27.76 -6.20 -8.75
N THR A 283 -26.65 -5.70 -9.30
CA THR A 283 -26.57 -4.30 -9.76
C THR A 283 -27.42 -4.04 -11.01
N ARG A 284 -27.64 -5.06 -11.86
CA ARG A 284 -28.58 -4.97 -12.99
C ARG A 284 -30.03 -4.98 -12.54
N THR A 285 -30.36 -5.75 -11.50
CA THR A 285 -31.71 -5.76 -10.92
C THR A 285 -32.03 -4.50 -10.11
N SER A 286 -31.03 -3.75 -9.60
CA SER A 286 -31.29 -2.47 -8.93
C SER A 286 -31.55 -1.32 -9.91
N THR A 287 -31.11 -1.43 -11.16
CA THR A 287 -31.40 -0.45 -12.23
C THR A 287 -32.74 -0.70 -12.95
N LEU A 288 -33.43 -1.79 -12.63
CA LEU A 288 -34.76 -2.11 -13.16
C LEU A 288 -35.69 -2.38 -11.99
N GLU A 289 -36.49 -1.38 -11.62
CA GLU A 289 -37.58 -1.48 -10.64
C GLU A 289 -38.42 -2.77 -10.84
N PRO A 290 -38.76 -3.51 -9.78
CA PRO A 290 -39.54 -4.74 -9.87
C PRO A 290 -41.04 -4.40 -9.92
N LYS A 291 -41.68 -4.53 -11.09
CA LYS A 291 -43.14 -4.71 -11.12
C LYS A 291 -43.50 -6.15 -10.77
N ALA A 292 -44.47 -6.25 -9.88
CA ALA A 292 -44.88 -7.41 -9.11
C ALA A 292 -45.27 -8.64 -9.93
N ALA A 293 -45.14 -9.79 -9.26
CA ALA A 293 -45.40 -11.13 -9.74
C ALA A 293 -46.88 -11.43 -10.04
N SER A 294 -47.11 -12.24 -11.08
CA SER A 294 -48.13 -13.32 -11.06
C SER A 294 -47.88 -14.38 -12.15
N SER A 295 -47.80 -15.64 -11.70
CA SER A 295 -48.20 -16.91 -12.36
C SER A 295 -47.63 -17.31 -13.74
N SER A 296 -46.83 -18.37 -13.72
CA SER A 296 -46.51 -19.33 -14.81
C SER A 296 -47.74 -20.06 -15.38
N PRO A 297 -47.59 -20.96 -16.39
CA PRO A 297 -46.78 -20.91 -17.63
C PRO A 297 -47.66 -21.22 -18.88
N SER A 298 -47.24 -20.85 -20.10
CA SER A 298 -47.57 -21.59 -21.34
C SER A 298 -46.94 -20.98 -22.59
N GLU A 299 -46.70 -21.84 -23.56
CA GLU A 299 -45.92 -21.70 -24.79
C GLU A 299 -46.55 -20.84 -25.89
N GLN A 300 -45.68 -20.12 -26.60
CA GLN A 300 -45.68 -19.80 -28.04
C GLN A 300 -46.77 -18.90 -28.66
N LEU A 301 -46.30 -18.13 -29.65
CA LEU A 301 -47.00 -17.24 -30.61
C LEU A 301 -47.33 -15.84 -30.04
N GLU A 302 -47.07 -14.70 -30.70
CA GLU A 302 -46.43 -14.36 -31.97
C GLU A 302 -46.23 -12.83 -31.95
N ALA A 303 -45.25 -12.36 -32.71
CA ALA A 303 -44.88 -10.97 -32.83
C ALA A 303 -46.00 -10.14 -33.47
N LYS A 304 -46.74 -9.31 -32.69
CA LYS A 304 -47.60 -8.24 -33.24
C LYS A 304 -48.04 -7.11 -32.27
N GLU A 305 -47.62 -7.10 -31.00
CA GLU A 305 -48.10 -6.08 -30.03
C GLU A 305 -47.13 -4.92 -29.74
N LYS A 306 -45.99 -4.82 -30.44
CA LYS A 306 -44.97 -3.80 -30.12
C LYS A 306 -45.18 -2.41 -30.75
N GLU A 307 -46.11 -2.23 -31.69
CA GLU A 307 -46.34 -0.91 -32.31
C GLU A 307 -47.45 -0.10 -31.62
N MET A 308 -48.39 -0.70 -30.88
CA MET A 308 -49.48 0.04 -30.23
C MET A 308 -49.15 0.56 -28.81
N GLN A 309 -48.06 0.12 -28.18
CA GLN A 309 -47.68 0.57 -26.83
C GLN A 309 -46.78 1.83 -26.82
N ALA A 310 -46.13 2.14 -27.95
CA ALA A 310 -45.29 3.34 -28.09
C ALA A 310 -46.16 4.62 -28.14
N ASP A 311 -47.25 4.59 -28.90
CA ASP A 311 -48.14 5.75 -29.06
C ASP A 311 -48.89 6.12 -27.76
N GLU A 312 -49.26 5.12 -26.94
CA GLU A 312 -49.96 5.35 -25.68
C GLU A 312 -49.03 5.89 -24.57
N SER A 313 -47.72 5.64 -24.69
CA SER A 313 -46.70 6.16 -23.77
C SER A 313 -46.23 7.57 -24.16
N GLU A 314 -46.19 7.90 -25.45
CA GLU A 314 -45.97 9.28 -25.93
C GLU A 314 -47.16 10.21 -25.61
N LEU A 315 -48.41 9.73 -25.77
CA LEU A 315 -49.60 10.51 -25.40
C LEU A 315 -49.67 10.80 -23.88
N ARG A 316 -49.25 9.85 -23.03
CA ARG A 316 -49.17 10.05 -21.57
C ARG A 316 -48.04 11.01 -21.17
N LEU A 317 -46.90 10.99 -21.88
CA LEU A 317 -45.81 11.95 -21.68
C LEU A 317 -46.22 13.38 -22.09
N ALA A 318 -46.97 13.52 -23.18
CA ALA A 318 -47.51 14.81 -23.63
C ALA A 318 -48.57 15.39 -22.66
N GLN A 319 -49.40 14.55 -22.05
CA GLN A 319 -50.40 14.98 -21.05
C GLN A 319 -49.79 15.43 -19.72
N LEU A 320 -48.64 14.88 -19.34
CA LEU A 320 -47.93 15.26 -18.11
C LEU A 320 -47.16 16.59 -18.26
N GLN A 321 -46.73 16.96 -19.47
CA GLN A 321 -46.10 18.26 -19.72
C GLN A 321 -47.05 19.45 -19.57
N HIS A 322 -48.36 19.25 -19.73
CA HIS A 322 -49.36 20.32 -19.66
C HIS A 322 -49.84 20.68 -18.24
N GLN A 323 -49.39 19.99 -17.20
CA GLN A 323 -49.85 20.19 -15.81
C GLN A 323 -48.85 20.92 -14.89
N LEU A 324 -47.76 21.48 -15.42
CA LEU A 324 -46.81 22.25 -14.61
C LEU A 324 -46.94 23.76 -14.86
N PRO A 325 -47.02 24.60 -13.80
CA PRO A 325 -47.01 26.05 -13.96
C PRO A 325 -45.68 26.53 -14.56
N SER A 326 -45.78 27.39 -15.58
CA SER A 326 -44.64 28.04 -16.22
C SER A 326 -43.89 28.95 -15.26
N ASN A 327 -42.82 28.45 -14.65
CA ASN A 327 -41.72 29.32 -14.21
C ASN A 327 -40.39 28.55 -14.21
N GLU A 328 -39.42 29.16 -14.91
CA GLU A 328 -37.98 28.83 -14.99
C GLU A 328 -37.58 27.53 -15.73
N PRO A 329 -37.33 27.61 -17.06
CA PRO A 329 -36.63 26.56 -17.80
C PRO A 329 -35.15 26.52 -17.37
N GLY A 330 -34.87 25.77 -16.31
CA GLY A 330 -33.50 25.56 -15.80
C GLY A 330 -33.40 24.55 -14.67
N ALA A 331 -34.48 24.34 -13.91
CA ALA A 331 -34.47 23.39 -12.78
C ALA A 331 -34.43 21.91 -13.19
N LEU A 332 -34.92 21.56 -14.39
CA LEU A 332 -34.94 20.17 -14.87
C LEU A 332 -33.56 19.69 -15.34
N MET A 333 -32.74 20.58 -15.88
CA MET A 333 -31.35 20.26 -16.26
C MET A 333 -30.49 20.02 -15.01
N HIS A 334 -30.72 20.79 -13.94
CA HIS A 334 -30.02 20.61 -12.66
C HIS A 334 -30.44 19.34 -11.90
N LEU A 335 -31.69 18.87 -12.07
CA LEU A 335 -32.17 17.62 -11.46
C LEU A 335 -31.79 16.36 -12.27
N MET A 336 -31.56 16.48 -13.58
CA MET A 336 -30.94 15.41 -14.38
C MET A 336 -29.42 15.33 -14.20
N GLU A 337 -28.73 16.47 -14.02
CA GLU A 337 -27.31 16.48 -13.64
C GLU A 337 -27.09 16.01 -12.19
N GLY A 338 -28.05 16.21 -11.28
CA GLY A 338 -27.98 15.73 -9.89
C GLY A 338 -28.34 14.26 -9.65
N ALA A 339 -28.66 13.49 -10.71
CA ALA A 339 -28.99 12.07 -10.62
C ALA A 339 -27.97 11.15 -11.35
N GLU A 340 -26.90 11.72 -11.91
CA GLU A 340 -25.65 11.00 -12.08
C GLU A 340 -25.00 10.92 -10.70
N CYS A 341 -25.12 9.75 -10.08
CA CYS A 341 -24.50 9.44 -8.80
C CYS A 341 -23.05 9.98 -8.78
N GLU A 342 -22.78 10.97 -7.92
CA GLU A 342 -21.46 11.54 -7.63
C GLU A 342 -20.49 10.45 -7.11
N ASN A 343 -19.99 9.64 -8.02
CA ASN A 343 -18.62 9.16 -7.95
C ASN A 343 -18.01 9.61 -9.25
N GLU A 344 -17.34 10.77 -9.26
CA GLU A 344 -16.34 11.03 -10.28
C GLU A 344 -15.33 9.88 -10.19
N ASP A 345 -15.57 8.80 -10.93
CA ASP A 345 -14.66 7.68 -10.97
C ASP A 345 -13.30 8.26 -11.38
N ASP A 346 -12.31 8.10 -10.50
CA ASP A 346 -10.95 8.60 -10.71
C ASP A 346 -10.52 8.25 -12.13
N GLN A 347 -9.85 9.18 -12.82
CA GLN A 347 -9.37 8.96 -14.19
C GLN A 347 -8.58 7.63 -14.31
N ASP A 348 -7.78 7.32 -13.29
CA ASP A 348 -7.04 6.07 -13.15
C ASP A 348 -7.96 4.83 -13.17
N THR A 349 -9.11 4.88 -12.50
CA THR A 349 -10.09 3.79 -12.46
C THR A 349 -10.70 3.55 -13.85
N LYS A 350 -10.94 4.63 -14.62
CA LYS A 350 -11.42 4.53 -16.01
C LYS A 350 -10.39 3.90 -16.93
N GLU A 351 -9.11 4.23 -16.75
CA GLU A 351 -8.00 3.61 -17.49
C GLU A 351 -7.85 2.12 -17.15
N CYS A 352 -7.90 1.75 -15.86
CA CYS A 352 -7.86 0.35 -15.43
C CYS A 352 -8.99 -0.47 -16.05
N LYS A 353 -10.22 0.07 -16.09
CA LYS A 353 -11.37 -0.59 -16.72
C LYS A 353 -11.23 -0.77 -18.23
N ARG A 354 -10.46 0.10 -18.89
CA ARG A 354 -10.26 0.07 -20.35
C ARG A 354 -9.13 -0.89 -20.76
N LEU A 355 -8.17 -1.16 -19.88
CA LEU A 355 -6.92 -1.85 -20.22
C LEU A 355 -7.13 -3.19 -20.95
N PHE A 356 -7.99 -4.07 -20.43
CA PHE A 356 -8.29 -5.35 -21.06
C PHE A 356 -9.71 -5.43 -21.65
N LYS A 357 -10.29 -4.27 -22.00
CA LYS A 357 -11.63 -4.23 -22.56
C LYS A 357 -11.70 -5.03 -23.86
N ASN A 358 -12.71 -5.91 -23.96
CA ASN A 358 -12.94 -6.83 -25.08
C ASN A 358 -11.88 -7.94 -25.27
N MET A 359 -10.92 -8.08 -24.36
CA MET A 359 -9.96 -9.18 -24.40
C MET A 359 -10.54 -10.41 -23.70
N LYS A 360 -10.47 -11.55 -24.40
CA LYS A 360 -10.83 -12.87 -23.85
C LYS A 360 -9.59 -13.69 -23.62
N PHE A 361 -9.38 -14.07 -22.36
CA PHE A 361 -8.24 -14.85 -21.89
C PHE A 361 -8.65 -16.29 -21.59
N PHE A 362 -7.79 -17.24 -21.95
CA PHE A 362 -7.93 -18.63 -21.53
C PHE A 362 -6.71 -19.05 -20.71
N LEU A 363 -6.94 -19.58 -19.51
CA LEU A 363 -5.90 -20.02 -18.58
C LEU A 363 -5.66 -21.52 -18.72
N SER A 364 -4.42 -21.91 -19.05
CA SER A 364 -4.00 -23.31 -19.01
C SER A 364 -3.80 -23.81 -17.57
N ARG A 365 -3.87 -25.14 -17.38
CA ARG A 365 -3.87 -25.82 -16.07
C ARG A 365 -2.67 -25.53 -15.16
N GLU A 366 -1.52 -25.17 -15.73
CA GLU A 366 -0.28 -24.94 -14.96
C GLU A 366 -0.20 -23.56 -14.33
N VAL A 367 -0.93 -22.61 -14.88
CA VAL A 367 -0.82 -21.21 -14.52
C VAL A 367 -1.54 -20.98 -13.18
N PRO A 368 -1.03 -20.12 -12.27
CA PRO A 368 -1.70 -19.81 -11.01
C PRO A 368 -3.09 -19.18 -11.24
N ARG A 369 -4.11 -20.04 -11.21
CA ARG A 369 -5.51 -19.70 -11.52
C ARG A 369 -6.05 -18.60 -10.60
N GLU A 370 -5.87 -18.75 -9.28
CA GLU A 370 -6.45 -17.83 -8.29
C GLU A 370 -6.02 -16.38 -8.51
N SER A 371 -4.73 -16.16 -8.77
CA SER A 371 -4.18 -14.82 -9.03
C SER A 371 -4.74 -14.22 -10.32
N LEU A 372 -4.70 -14.96 -11.43
CA LEU A 372 -5.15 -14.41 -12.71
C LEU A 372 -6.67 -14.23 -12.80
N LEU A 373 -7.45 -15.05 -12.10
CA LEU A 373 -8.89 -14.87 -11.96
C LEU A 373 -9.25 -13.60 -11.19
N PHE A 374 -8.39 -13.15 -10.30
CA PHE A 374 -8.55 -11.88 -9.61
C PHE A 374 -8.12 -10.72 -10.50
N VAL A 375 -6.92 -10.83 -11.06
CA VAL A 375 -6.26 -9.73 -11.76
C VAL A 375 -6.95 -9.38 -13.08
N ILE A 376 -7.27 -10.35 -13.95
CA ILE A 376 -7.82 -10.06 -15.29
C ILE A 376 -9.19 -9.33 -15.21
N PRO A 377 -10.17 -9.80 -14.41
CA PRO A 377 -11.45 -9.11 -14.28
C PRO A 377 -11.34 -7.73 -13.64
N ALA A 378 -10.37 -7.53 -12.72
CA ALA A 378 -10.11 -6.23 -12.10
C ALA A 378 -9.64 -5.15 -13.08
N PHE A 379 -9.25 -5.53 -14.30
CA PHE A 379 -8.88 -4.62 -15.40
C PHE A 379 -9.83 -4.73 -16.62
N GLY A 380 -11.02 -5.34 -16.42
CA GLY A 380 -12.08 -5.39 -17.43
C GLY A 380 -11.98 -6.51 -18.46
N GLY A 381 -11.04 -7.45 -18.29
CA GLY A 381 -10.90 -8.61 -19.16
C GLY A 381 -11.85 -9.75 -18.80
N VAL A 382 -12.19 -10.59 -19.77
CA VAL A 382 -12.94 -11.83 -19.54
C VAL A 382 -11.97 -12.99 -19.46
N VAL A 383 -12.12 -13.84 -18.44
CA VAL A 383 -11.23 -14.97 -18.18
C VAL A 383 -12.02 -16.27 -18.11
N SER A 384 -11.46 -17.31 -18.70
CA SER A 384 -11.95 -18.69 -18.57
C SER A 384 -10.80 -19.65 -18.33
N TRP A 385 -11.13 -20.84 -17.84
CA TRP A 385 -10.19 -21.91 -17.52
C TRP A 385 -10.78 -23.25 -17.95
N ASP A 386 -10.00 -24.32 -17.82
CA ASP A 386 -10.50 -25.67 -18.06
C ASP A 386 -11.27 -26.21 -16.83
N GLY A 387 -12.59 -26.37 -16.95
CA GLY A 387 -13.46 -26.90 -15.89
C GLY A 387 -14.96 -26.65 -16.12
N GLU A 388 -15.82 -27.35 -15.38
CA GLU A 388 -17.29 -27.29 -15.56
C GLU A 388 -17.91 -25.93 -15.21
N ALA A 389 -17.28 -25.15 -14.31
CA ALA A 389 -17.71 -23.80 -13.94
C ALA A 389 -17.22 -22.69 -14.89
N ALA A 390 -16.48 -23.05 -15.93
CA ALA A 390 -15.83 -22.09 -16.80
C ALA A 390 -16.84 -21.37 -17.73
N PRO A 391 -16.72 -20.04 -17.95
CA PRO A 391 -17.62 -19.31 -18.84
C PRO A 391 -17.62 -19.79 -20.29
N TYR A 392 -16.46 -20.20 -20.82
CA TYR A 392 -16.31 -20.72 -22.18
C TYR A 392 -15.22 -21.78 -22.26
N LYS A 393 -15.35 -22.71 -23.22
CA LYS A 393 -14.43 -23.83 -23.42
C LYS A 393 -13.20 -23.43 -24.22
N GLU A 394 -12.14 -24.25 -24.15
CA GLU A 394 -10.90 -24.05 -24.92
C GLU A 394 -11.14 -23.99 -26.43
N ALA A 395 -12.18 -24.63 -26.96
CA ALA A 395 -12.47 -24.65 -28.40
C ALA A 395 -13.08 -23.36 -28.96
N ASP A 396 -13.40 -22.37 -28.12
CA ASP A 396 -14.08 -21.13 -28.55
C ASP A 396 -13.16 -20.24 -29.40
N GLN A 397 -13.53 -19.97 -30.65
CA GLN A 397 -12.74 -19.14 -31.57
C GLN A 397 -12.64 -17.67 -31.14
N SER A 398 -13.52 -17.20 -30.26
CA SER A 398 -13.53 -15.81 -29.78
C SER A 398 -12.42 -15.49 -28.76
N ILE A 399 -11.66 -16.50 -28.33
CA ILE A 399 -10.51 -16.33 -27.43
C ILE A 399 -9.41 -15.59 -28.17
N SER A 400 -8.90 -14.52 -27.56
CA SER A 400 -7.81 -13.71 -28.11
C SER A 400 -6.43 -14.16 -27.63
N HIS A 401 -6.30 -14.40 -26.32
CA HIS A 401 -5.03 -14.67 -25.66
C HIS A 401 -5.14 -15.96 -24.83
N GLN A 402 -4.16 -16.85 -24.98
CA GLN A 402 -4.07 -18.08 -24.21
C GLN A 402 -2.80 -18.03 -23.35
N ILE A 403 -2.98 -18.07 -22.02
CA ILE A 403 -1.89 -17.97 -21.06
C ILE A 403 -1.34 -19.36 -20.77
N VAL A 404 -0.06 -19.57 -21.06
CA VAL A 404 0.62 -20.85 -20.94
C VAL A 404 1.98 -20.66 -20.28
N ASP A 405 2.32 -21.54 -19.34
CA ASP A 405 3.63 -21.59 -18.68
C ASP A 405 4.37 -22.91 -18.98
N ARG A 406 4.43 -23.27 -20.28
CA ARG A 406 5.19 -24.43 -20.80
C ARG A 406 6.31 -23.96 -21.71
N PRO A 407 7.39 -24.74 -21.87
CA PRO A 407 8.40 -24.44 -22.88
C PRO A 407 7.87 -24.60 -24.31
N THR A 408 6.95 -25.52 -24.54
CA THR A 408 6.33 -25.77 -25.85
C THR A 408 4.83 -25.95 -25.72
N GLN A 409 4.09 -25.53 -26.75
CA GLN A 409 2.68 -25.87 -26.90
C GLN A 409 2.50 -26.81 -28.08
N GLY A 410 1.74 -27.90 -27.85
CA GLY A 410 1.44 -28.89 -28.88
C GLY A 410 0.39 -28.39 -29.85
N HIS A 411 -0.84 -28.16 -29.37
CA HIS A 411 -1.93 -27.65 -30.20
C HIS A 411 -1.95 -26.14 -30.17
N ARG A 412 -1.77 -25.52 -31.34
CA ARG A 412 -1.82 -24.07 -31.53
C ARG A 412 -2.96 -23.68 -32.46
N TYR A 413 -3.77 -22.74 -32.02
CA TYR A 413 -4.75 -22.05 -32.85
C TYR A 413 -4.10 -20.79 -33.44
N LEU A 414 -4.17 -20.63 -34.76
CA LEU A 414 -3.60 -19.47 -35.46
C LEU A 414 -4.28 -18.16 -35.09
N SER A 415 -5.54 -18.21 -34.64
CA SER A 415 -6.32 -17.04 -34.23
C SER A 415 -5.96 -16.51 -32.83
N ARG A 416 -5.01 -17.15 -32.12
CA ARG A 416 -4.72 -16.87 -30.71
C ARG A 416 -3.25 -16.56 -30.48
N GLU A 417 -3.02 -15.66 -29.54
CA GLU A 417 -1.67 -15.37 -29.06
C GLU A 417 -1.36 -16.21 -27.80
N TYR A 418 -0.25 -16.94 -27.85
CA TYR A 418 0.22 -17.78 -26.76
C TYR A 418 1.31 -17.05 -25.98
N ILE A 419 0.97 -16.62 -24.77
CA ILE A 419 1.81 -15.75 -23.95
C ILE A 419 2.01 -16.30 -22.54
N GLN A 420 3.13 -15.92 -21.93
CA GLN A 420 3.46 -16.25 -20.54
C GLN A 420 2.67 -15.38 -19.55
N PRO A 421 2.37 -15.88 -18.35
CA PRO A 421 1.59 -15.15 -17.34
C PRO A 421 2.23 -13.83 -16.92
N GLN A 422 3.56 -13.71 -17.00
CA GLN A 422 4.29 -12.48 -16.65
C GLN A 422 3.79 -11.25 -17.43
N TRP A 423 3.40 -11.44 -18.70
CA TRP A 423 2.93 -10.36 -19.57
C TRP A 423 1.76 -9.59 -18.94
N ILE A 424 0.82 -10.30 -18.29
CA ILE A 424 -0.36 -9.69 -17.65
C ILE A 424 0.08 -8.72 -16.55
N TYR A 425 0.97 -9.16 -15.67
CA TYR A 425 1.45 -8.37 -14.54
C TYR A 425 2.26 -7.16 -15.01
N ASP A 426 3.10 -7.33 -16.03
CA ASP A 426 3.90 -6.24 -16.58
C ASP A 426 3.01 -5.21 -17.30
N CYS A 427 1.99 -5.64 -18.05
CA CYS A 427 0.99 -4.73 -18.65
C CYS A 427 0.26 -3.90 -17.60
N ILE A 428 -0.12 -4.55 -16.49
CA ILE A 428 -0.83 -3.90 -15.39
C ILE A 428 0.03 -2.89 -14.66
N ASN A 429 1.32 -3.14 -14.48
CA ASN A 429 2.20 -2.17 -13.84
C ASN A 429 2.58 -1.04 -14.79
N ALA A 430 2.64 -1.31 -16.09
CA ALA A 430 2.94 -0.34 -17.12
C ALA A 430 1.73 0.51 -17.53
N TRP A 431 0.50 0.11 -17.18
CA TRP A 431 -0.77 0.75 -17.56
C TRP A 431 -0.97 0.81 -19.09
N ILE A 432 -0.32 -0.09 -19.82
CA ILE A 432 -0.38 -0.21 -21.28
C ILE A 432 -0.35 -1.68 -21.69
N ILE A 433 -0.92 -1.98 -22.86
CA ILE A 433 -0.78 -3.30 -23.47
C ILE A 433 0.62 -3.40 -24.07
N LEU A 434 1.46 -4.27 -23.50
CA LEU A 434 2.83 -4.46 -23.97
C LEU A 434 2.87 -5.38 -25.22
N PRO A 435 3.88 -5.23 -26.10
CA PRO A 435 4.09 -6.16 -27.21
C PRO A 435 4.26 -7.61 -26.74
N THR A 436 3.61 -8.55 -27.40
CA THR A 436 3.57 -9.97 -27.00
C THR A 436 4.80 -10.78 -27.42
N GLU A 437 5.58 -10.29 -28.39
CA GLU A 437 6.75 -10.98 -28.97
C GLU A 437 7.81 -11.41 -27.94
N ALA A 438 8.04 -10.57 -26.92
CA ALA A 438 9.02 -10.84 -25.86
C ALA A 438 8.53 -11.87 -24.83
N TYR A 439 7.22 -12.12 -24.79
CA TYR A 439 6.56 -12.98 -23.79
C TYR A 439 5.98 -14.26 -24.38
N MET A 440 6.28 -14.55 -25.65
CA MET A 440 5.83 -15.77 -26.30
C MET A 440 6.35 -17.02 -25.57
N VAL A 441 5.54 -18.08 -25.63
CA VAL A 441 5.89 -19.42 -25.13
C VAL A 441 7.23 -19.88 -25.71
N GLY A 442 8.16 -20.28 -24.84
CA GLY A 442 9.49 -20.76 -25.21
C GLY A 442 10.60 -19.69 -25.28
N ARG A 443 10.28 -18.40 -25.13
CA ARG A 443 11.27 -17.32 -24.99
C ARG A 443 11.54 -16.99 -23.52
N ILE A 444 12.71 -16.43 -23.24
CA ILE A 444 13.03 -15.91 -21.91
C ILE A 444 12.34 -14.55 -21.78
N PRO A 445 11.41 -14.37 -20.83
CA PRO A 445 10.70 -13.10 -20.66
C PRO A 445 11.66 -12.02 -20.14
N PRO A 446 11.32 -10.74 -20.34
CA PRO A 446 12.10 -9.63 -19.79
C PRO A 446 12.09 -9.66 -18.25
N PRO A 447 13.02 -8.95 -17.58
CA PRO A 447 13.06 -8.92 -16.12
C PRO A 447 11.80 -8.29 -15.51
N HIS A 448 11.13 -9.00 -14.59
CA HIS A 448 9.96 -8.47 -13.88
C HIS A 448 10.38 -7.36 -12.91
N LEU A 449 9.88 -6.14 -13.14
CA LEU A 449 10.24 -4.96 -12.36
C LEU A 449 9.25 -4.72 -11.21
N SER A 450 9.79 -4.31 -10.05
CA SER A 450 8.95 -3.94 -8.92
C SER A 450 8.35 -2.55 -9.12
N PRO A 451 7.02 -2.39 -9.06
CA PRO A 451 6.36 -1.10 -9.20
C PRO A 451 6.37 -0.30 -7.88
N PHE A 452 6.96 -0.85 -6.81
CA PHE A 452 7.10 -0.23 -5.49
C PHE A 452 8.45 0.46 -5.28
N VAL A 453 9.37 0.33 -6.24
CA VAL A 453 10.72 0.91 -6.16
C VAL A 453 10.78 2.18 -6.99
N ASP A 454 11.18 3.27 -6.35
CA ASP A 454 11.46 4.53 -7.04
C ASP A 454 12.88 4.50 -7.60
N ASN A 455 13.01 4.08 -8.87
CA ASN A 455 14.30 3.91 -9.54
C ASN A 455 15.16 5.20 -9.55
N ASP A 456 14.50 6.37 -9.57
CA ASP A 456 15.17 7.67 -9.55
C ASP A 456 15.80 7.97 -8.18
N ALA A 457 15.17 7.54 -7.09
CA ALA A 457 15.71 7.65 -5.74
C ALA A 457 16.83 6.64 -5.45
N GLU A 458 16.80 5.47 -6.11
CA GLU A 458 17.85 4.46 -5.99
C GLU A 458 19.10 4.79 -6.84
N GLY A 459 19.00 5.70 -7.82
CA GLY A 459 20.12 6.15 -8.64
C GLY A 459 20.60 5.12 -9.69
N TYR A 460 19.81 4.08 -9.95
CA TYR A 460 20.04 3.11 -11.01
C TYR A 460 18.71 2.70 -11.65
N VAL A 461 18.55 3.04 -12.93
CA VAL A 461 17.38 2.65 -13.72
C VAL A 461 17.75 1.44 -14.58
N PRO A 462 17.05 0.29 -14.45
CA PRO A 462 17.24 -0.85 -15.33
C PRO A 462 16.87 -0.54 -16.79
N ASP A 463 17.58 -1.14 -17.76
CA ASP A 463 17.34 -0.91 -19.21
C ASP A 463 15.88 -1.18 -19.61
N TYR A 464 15.29 -2.22 -19.04
CA TYR A 464 13.89 -2.56 -19.31
C TYR A 464 12.91 -1.50 -18.78
N ALA A 465 13.23 -0.82 -17.67
CA ALA A 465 12.41 0.26 -17.15
C ALA A 465 12.43 1.47 -18.10
N GLU A 466 13.57 1.74 -18.76
CA GLU A 466 13.64 2.77 -19.79
C GLU A 466 12.81 2.39 -21.03
N THR A 467 12.82 1.12 -21.44
CA THR A 467 11.99 0.66 -22.56
C THR A 467 10.49 0.81 -22.26
N ILE A 468 10.05 0.48 -21.04
CA ILE A 468 8.66 0.70 -20.63
C ILE A 468 8.31 2.18 -20.64
N LYS A 469 9.17 3.06 -20.11
CA LYS A 469 8.94 4.52 -20.14
C LYS A 469 8.78 5.03 -21.58
N ARG A 470 9.56 4.51 -22.53
CA ARG A 470 9.42 4.84 -23.96
C ARG A 470 8.09 4.34 -24.55
N LEU A 471 7.70 3.11 -24.24
CA LEU A 471 6.43 2.56 -24.69
C LEU A 471 5.24 3.31 -24.10
N GLN A 472 5.32 3.72 -22.83
CA GLN A 472 4.31 4.56 -22.18
C GLN A 472 4.18 5.92 -22.85
N ALA A 473 5.30 6.58 -23.16
CA ALA A 473 5.30 7.85 -23.86
C ALA A 473 4.74 7.71 -25.29
N ALA A 474 5.11 6.66 -26.01
CA ALA A 474 4.55 6.36 -27.32
C ALA A 474 3.03 6.12 -27.25
N ALA A 475 2.54 5.39 -26.24
CA ALA A 475 1.11 5.14 -26.04
C ALA A 475 0.34 6.41 -25.63
N ARG A 476 0.99 7.37 -24.97
CA ARG A 476 0.43 8.68 -24.59
C ARG A 476 0.61 9.76 -25.65
N ASN A 477 1.23 9.46 -26.79
CA ASN A 477 1.64 10.42 -27.81
C ASN A 477 2.52 11.57 -27.26
N GLU A 478 3.30 11.30 -26.21
CA GLU A 478 4.28 12.23 -25.65
C GLU A 478 5.64 11.98 -26.32
N VAL A 479 6.24 13.01 -26.92
CA VAL A 479 7.55 12.90 -27.58
C VAL A 479 8.64 12.92 -26.52
N LEU A 480 9.31 11.78 -26.30
CA LEU A 480 10.53 11.75 -25.48
C LEU A 480 11.77 12.09 -26.33
N PRO A 481 12.73 12.84 -25.77
CA PRO A 481 14.02 13.07 -26.43
C PRO A 481 14.84 11.78 -26.54
N MET A 482 15.61 11.67 -27.63
CA MET A 482 16.45 10.52 -27.96
C MET A 482 17.48 10.21 -26.85
N PRO A 483 17.84 8.93 -26.64
CA PRO A 483 18.83 8.55 -25.62
C PRO A 483 20.22 9.14 -25.91
N GLY A 484 20.72 9.97 -24.98
CA GLY A 484 22.07 10.53 -25.03
C GLY A 484 22.18 12.02 -24.68
N VAL A 485 21.06 12.74 -24.57
CA VAL A 485 21.04 14.16 -24.19
C VAL A 485 20.65 14.28 -22.72
N GLY A 486 21.51 14.89 -21.92
CA GLY A 486 21.31 15.08 -20.48
C GLY A 486 20.04 15.90 -20.18
N LYS A 487 19.41 15.58 -19.03
CA LYS A 487 18.16 16.18 -18.55
C LYS A 487 18.40 17.46 -17.73
N GLU A 488 19.24 18.39 -18.19
CA GLU A 488 19.50 19.60 -17.40
C GLU A 488 18.78 20.84 -17.89
N ASP A 489 18.32 20.88 -19.14
CA ASP A 489 17.62 22.04 -19.65
C ASP A 489 16.29 21.60 -20.27
N LEU A 490 15.30 22.49 -20.26
CA LEU A 490 14.01 22.42 -20.95
C LEU A 490 12.76 22.11 -20.09
N ASP A 491 12.57 22.88 -19.04
CA ASP A 491 11.21 23.28 -18.65
C ASP A 491 10.93 24.68 -19.25
N ASP A 492 9.90 24.75 -20.09
CA ASP A 492 9.31 25.91 -20.80
C ASP A 492 9.90 26.38 -22.16
N PRO A 493 9.11 26.36 -23.27
CA PRO A 493 9.53 26.82 -24.60
C PRO A 493 9.79 28.34 -24.69
N GLN A 494 9.40 29.11 -23.67
CA GLN A 494 9.72 30.54 -23.57
C GLN A 494 11.12 30.80 -23.01
N ASN A 495 11.68 29.90 -22.21
CA ASN A 495 13.04 30.05 -21.66
C ASN A 495 14.14 29.82 -22.70
N LEU A 496 13.91 28.96 -23.69
CA LEU A 496 14.85 28.72 -24.80
C LEU A 496 15.20 29.98 -25.61
N LEU A 497 14.22 30.87 -25.79
CA LEU A 497 14.45 32.14 -26.48
C LEU A 497 15.24 33.10 -25.59
N VAL A 498 14.95 33.12 -24.28
CA VAL A 498 15.63 33.97 -23.30
C VAL A 498 17.09 33.54 -23.11
N GLU A 499 17.37 32.24 -23.01
CA GLU A 499 18.75 31.70 -22.95
C GLU A 499 19.54 31.97 -24.23
N GLY A 500 18.91 31.93 -25.39
CA GLY A 500 19.54 32.33 -26.65
C GLY A 500 19.97 33.81 -26.67
N TYR A 501 19.19 34.70 -26.03
CA TYR A 501 19.56 36.10 -25.86
C TYR A 501 20.64 36.31 -24.79
N ILE A 502 20.57 35.56 -23.68
CA ILE A 502 21.58 35.62 -22.60
C ILE A 502 22.93 35.08 -23.07
N SER A 503 22.98 33.93 -23.75
CA SER A 503 24.22 33.37 -24.33
C SER A 503 24.85 34.31 -25.36
N ARG A 504 24.05 35.05 -26.14
CA ARG A 504 24.56 36.02 -27.12
C ARG A 504 25.09 37.29 -26.44
N ALA A 505 24.46 37.73 -25.37
CA ALA A 505 24.92 38.84 -24.54
C ALA A 505 26.23 38.48 -23.81
N GLU A 506 26.30 37.32 -23.15
CA GLU A 506 27.49 36.83 -22.46
C GLU A 506 28.65 36.57 -23.43
N ALA A 507 28.40 36.03 -24.62
CA ALA A 507 29.42 35.89 -25.65
C ALA A 507 29.94 37.24 -26.15
N SER A 508 29.08 38.27 -26.21
CA SER A 508 29.47 39.63 -26.60
C SER A 508 30.29 40.33 -25.51
N GLU A 509 29.94 40.13 -24.24
CA GLU A 509 30.69 40.65 -23.10
C GLU A 509 32.04 39.94 -22.94
N ALA A 510 32.08 38.61 -23.11
CA ALA A 510 33.31 37.83 -23.12
C ALA A 510 34.25 38.21 -24.28
N ALA A 511 33.70 38.60 -25.44
CA ALA A 511 34.48 39.12 -26.55
C ALA A 511 35.05 40.52 -26.25
N GLN A 512 34.30 41.36 -25.53
CA GLN A 512 34.76 42.69 -25.11
C GLN A 512 35.84 42.60 -24.01
N THR A 513 35.71 41.71 -23.04
CA THR A 513 36.72 41.50 -22.00
C THR A 513 38.01 40.92 -22.58
N LYS A 514 37.93 39.96 -23.51
CA LYS A 514 39.10 39.47 -24.25
C LYS A 514 39.80 40.57 -25.04
N LYS A 515 39.05 41.46 -25.71
CA LYS A 515 39.63 42.62 -26.40
C LYS A 515 40.34 43.57 -25.42
N LYS A 516 39.76 43.84 -24.25
CA LYS A 516 40.38 44.66 -23.19
C LYS A 516 41.65 44.02 -22.63
N MET A 517 41.66 42.70 -22.43
CA MET A 517 42.83 41.96 -21.98
C MET A 517 43.96 42.01 -23.01
N VAL A 518 43.65 41.81 -24.30
CA VAL A 518 44.64 41.91 -25.38
C VAL A 518 45.20 43.32 -25.52
N THR A 519 44.39 44.36 -25.31
CA THR A 519 44.90 45.75 -25.30
C THR A 519 45.81 46.02 -24.11
N LEU A 520 45.48 45.49 -22.92
CA LEU A 520 46.33 45.60 -21.73
C LEU A 520 47.64 44.83 -21.89
N GLU A 521 47.62 43.65 -22.50
CA GLU A 521 48.82 42.87 -22.82
C GLU A 521 49.71 43.61 -23.82
N LYS A 522 49.14 44.28 -24.82
CA LYS A 522 49.90 45.13 -25.76
C LYS A 522 50.52 46.34 -25.06
N GLN A 523 49.78 47.02 -24.19
CA GLN A 523 50.29 48.14 -23.40
C GLN A 523 51.44 47.69 -22.49
N TYR A 524 51.30 46.54 -21.85
CA TYR A 524 52.35 45.95 -21.03
C TYR A 524 53.58 45.57 -21.88
N HIS A 525 53.38 45.05 -23.10
CA HIS A 525 54.48 44.77 -24.02
C HIS A 525 55.19 46.02 -24.52
N GLU A 526 54.44 47.11 -24.77
CA GLU A 526 54.99 48.41 -25.17
C GLU A 526 55.74 49.09 -24.00
N GLU A 527 55.26 48.97 -22.76
CA GLU A 527 55.98 49.40 -21.55
C GLU A 527 57.28 48.59 -21.38
N LEU A 528 57.23 47.26 -21.52
CA LEU A 528 58.41 46.40 -21.41
C LEU A 528 59.45 46.69 -22.52
N GLN A 529 58.99 46.99 -23.74
CA GLN A 529 59.86 47.42 -24.84
C GLN A 529 60.47 48.80 -24.60
N SER A 530 59.72 49.72 -23.98
CA SER A 530 60.20 51.05 -23.61
C SER A 530 61.19 51.01 -22.44
N GLU A 531 61.04 50.05 -21.52
CA GLU A 531 62.00 49.73 -20.46
C GLU A 531 63.29 49.12 -21.03
N LEU A 532 63.19 48.21 -22.00
CA LEU A 532 64.34 47.59 -22.69
C LEU A 532 65.11 48.59 -23.58
N GLN A 533 64.44 49.59 -24.16
CA GLN A 533 65.05 50.66 -24.96
C GLN A 533 65.67 51.79 -24.12
N GLY A 534 65.63 51.70 -22.80
CA GLY A 534 66.40 52.58 -21.92
C GLY A 534 65.91 54.03 -21.88
N ALA A 535 64.61 54.28 -21.98
CA ALA A 535 64.04 55.60 -21.70
C ALA A 535 63.78 55.74 -20.19
N VAL A 536 64.70 56.42 -19.48
CA VAL A 536 64.59 56.69 -18.05
C VAL A 536 63.42 57.65 -17.77
N MET A 537 62.26 57.13 -17.33
CA MET A 537 61.31 57.91 -16.55
C MET A 537 61.79 57.98 -15.10
N LYS A 538 62.24 59.17 -14.69
CA LYS A 538 62.76 59.46 -13.35
C LYS A 538 61.64 59.49 -12.30
N LYS A 539 61.72 58.60 -11.30
CA LYS A 539 61.43 58.94 -9.89
C LYS A 539 62.45 58.27 -8.94
N SER A 540 63.32 59.15 -8.40
CA SER A 540 64.13 59.11 -7.16
C SER A 540 64.55 57.78 -6.48
N LYS A 541 65.88 57.67 -6.31
CA LYS A 541 66.69 56.72 -5.51
C LYS A 541 66.57 56.89 -3.98
N GLN A 542 66.73 55.77 -3.23
CA GLN A 542 67.83 55.42 -2.29
C GLN A 542 67.33 54.27 -1.37
N GLY A 543 67.84 53.03 -1.45
CA GLY A 543 69.01 52.47 -0.72
C GLY A 543 68.51 51.77 0.56
N SER A 544 68.83 50.54 0.98
CA SER A 544 69.95 49.62 0.75
C SER A 544 69.57 48.17 1.12
N THR A 545 70.37 47.22 0.63
CA THR A 545 70.45 45.77 0.86
C THR A 545 70.46 45.29 2.33
N GLU A 546 69.82 44.12 2.61
CA GLU A 546 70.49 42.89 3.11
C GLU A 546 69.55 41.64 3.22
N HIS A 547 69.98 40.57 2.53
CA HIS A 547 69.83 39.11 2.64
C HIS A 547 68.62 38.35 3.27
N ALA A 548 67.99 37.56 2.37
CA ALA A 548 67.70 36.12 2.41
C ALA A 548 66.69 35.51 3.42
N LYS A 549 65.59 34.96 2.88
CA LYS A 549 65.36 33.50 2.80
C LYS A 549 64.11 33.19 1.97
N ALA A 550 64.25 32.20 1.10
CA ALA A 550 63.18 31.61 0.33
C ALA A 550 62.18 30.87 1.24
N SER A 551 60.90 31.12 1.02
CA SER A 551 59.82 30.20 1.35
C SER A 551 58.78 30.31 0.24
N GLU A 552 58.80 29.38 -0.71
CA GLU A 552 57.67 29.11 -1.58
C GLU A 552 56.54 28.57 -0.70
N GLU A 553 55.62 29.44 -0.25
CA GLU A 553 54.32 28.99 0.26
C GLU A 553 53.45 28.63 -0.94
N SER A 554 53.35 27.33 -1.20
CA SER A 554 52.38 26.75 -2.15
C SER A 554 50.97 27.16 -1.76
N VAL A 555 50.24 27.81 -2.68
CA VAL A 555 48.81 28.09 -2.54
C VAL A 555 48.07 26.75 -2.30
N PRO A 556 47.28 26.60 -1.22
CA PRO A 556 46.60 25.35 -0.93
C PRO A 556 45.59 25.00 -2.04
N ASP A 557 45.54 23.73 -2.42
CA ASP A 557 44.61 23.21 -3.42
C ASP A 557 43.16 23.57 -3.04
N PRO A 558 42.32 24.09 -3.96
CA PRO A 558 40.94 24.48 -3.66
C PRO A 558 40.07 23.31 -3.17
N LYS A 559 40.49 22.06 -3.43
CA LYS A 559 39.86 20.84 -2.90
C LYS A 559 40.15 20.63 -1.41
N GLN A 560 41.37 20.92 -0.95
CA GLN A 560 41.74 20.78 0.46
C GLN A 560 41.03 21.83 1.32
N ILE A 561 40.90 23.05 0.80
CA ILE A 561 40.14 24.12 1.46
C ILE A 561 38.66 23.74 1.62
N ALA A 562 38.05 23.12 0.61
CA ALA A 562 36.67 22.66 0.67
C ALA A 562 36.47 21.51 1.69
N GLU A 563 37.40 20.54 1.72
CA GLU A 563 37.40 19.44 2.70
C GLU A 563 37.58 19.95 4.15
N ASP A 564 38.45 20.95 4.34
CA ASP A 564 38.68 21.59 5.64
C ASP A 564 37.45 22.40 6.11
N ILE A 565 36.73 23.06 5.20
CA ILE A 565 35.48 23.76 5.53
C ILE A 565 34.37 22.77 5.92
N GLU A 566 34.25 21.63 5.23
CA GLU A 566 33.28 20.59 5.57
C GLU A 566 33.59 19.92 6.92
N THR A 567 34.86 19.64 7.20
CA THR A 567 35.29 19.06 8.48
C THR A 567 35.06 20.04 9.64
N MET A 568 35.33 21.33 9.45
CA MET A 568 35.03 22.39 10.42
C MET A 568 33.52 22.52 10.68
N SER A 569 32.69 22.41 9.65
CA SER A 569 31.22 22.39 9.78
C SER A 569 30.71 21.15 10.54
N LYS A 570 31.29 19.96 10.28
CA LYS A 570 30.98 18.72 11.01
C LYS A 570 31.39 18.78 12.49
N LEU A 571 32.45 19.53 12.82
CA LEU A 571 32.91 19.75 14.19
C LEU A 571 32.00 20.70 15.00
N GLY A 572 31.33 21.65 14.34
CA GLY A 572 30.34 22.55 14.95
C GLY A 572 29.00 21.89 15.32
N MET A 573 28.77 20.64 14.90
CA MET A 573 27.50 19.92 15.10
C MET A 573 27.46 19.13 16.42
N SER A 574 26.28 19.05 17.04
CA SER A 574 26.06 18.18 18.21
C SER A 574 26.41 16.72 17.89
N ARG A 575 27.04 16.00 18.84
CA ARG A 575 27.48 14.59 18.67
C ARG A 575 26.40 13.67 18.09
N LYS A 576 25.12 13.87 18.46
CA LYS A 576 23.99 13.09 17.90
C LYS A 576 23.72 13.39 16.43
N LYS A 577 23.82 14.65 16.02
CA LYS A 577 23.66 15.09 14.63
C LYS A 577 24.84 14.64 13.77
N ARG A 578 26.07 14.71 14.31
CA ARG A 578 27.27 14.21 13.63
C ARG A 578 27.21 12.71 13.37
N GLY A 579 26.85 11.91 14.38
CA GLY A 579 26.67 10.46 14.22
C GLY A 579 25.57 10.10 13.23
N LEU A 580 24.50 10.90 13.14
CA LEU A 580 23.45 10.73 12.14
C LEU A 580 23.97 11.02 10.72
N LEU A 581 24.70 12.12 10.52
CA LEU A 581 25.31 12.45 9.23
C LEU A 581 26.33 11.41 8.78
N GLU A 582 27.23 10.99 9.66
CA GLU A 582 28.20 9.92 9.37
C GLU A 582 27.49 8.61 8.97
N ALA A 583 26.35 8.29 9.61
CA ALA A 583 25.55 7.12 9.24
C ALA A 583 24.86 7.28 7.87
N ILE A 584 24.42 8.50 7.51
CA ILE A 584 23.84 8.83 6.22
C ILE A 584 24.91 8.74 5.11
N GLU A 585 26.09 9.30 5.33
CA GLU A 585 27.24 9.25 4.40
C GLU A 585 27.66 7.80 4.13
N LYS A 586 27.86 7.01 5.18
CA LYS A 586 28.16 5.57 5.03
C LYS A 586 27.07 4.82 4.28
N ARG A 587 25.79 5.20 4.43
CA ARG A 587 24.70 4.60 3.65
C ARG A 587 24.79 5.00 2.18
N LYS A 588 25.09 6.27 1.87
CA LYS A 588 25.27 6.77 0.50
C LYS A 588 26.44 6.07 -0.19
N GLU A 589 27.61 5.99 0.46
CA GLU A 589 28.79 5.28 -0.06
C GLU A 589 28.51 3.80 -0.35
N ARG A 590 27.79 3.12 0.55
CA ARG A 590 27.38 1.73 0.33
C ARG A 590 26.43 1.60 -0.86
N ASN A 591 25.54 2.57 -1.07
CA ASN A 591 24.63 2.58 -2.20
C ASN A 591 25.39 2.84 -3.51
N THR A 592 26.28 3.84 -3.56
CA THR A 592 27.08 4.13 -4.77
C THR A 592 27.99 2.97 -5.13
N ALA A 593 28.62 2.31 -4.15
CA ALA A 593 29.42 1.10 -4.36
C ALA A 593 28.60 -0.10 -4.85
N ARG A 594 27.31 -0.20 -4.48
CA ARG A 594 26.40 -1.20 -5.04
C ARG A 594 26.05 -0.89 -6.49
N ILE A 595 25.75 0.36 -6.80
CA ILE A 595 25.41 0.82 -8.15
C ILE A 595 26.59 0.63 -9.10
N SER A 596 27.83 0.96 -8.67
CA SER A 596 29.02 0.74 -9.48
C SER A 596 29.23 -0.75 -9.80
N LYS A 597 29.08 -1.64 -8.80
CA LYS A 597 29.12 -3.10 -9.01
C LYS A 597 28.06 -3.59 -9.99
N LEU A 598 26.84 -3.04 -9.95
CA LEU A 598 25.78 -3.39 -10.90
C LEU A 598 26.14 -2.93 -12.33
N LYS A 599 26.65 -1.71 -12.48
CA LYS A 599 27.14 -1.19 -13.78
C LYS A 599 28.29 -2.04 -14.33
N GLU A 600 29.23 -2.46 -13.48
CA GLU A 600 30.31 -3.37 -13.88
C GLU A 600 29.79 -4.74 -14.32
N ARG A 601 28.88 -5.36 -13.57
CA ARG A 601 28.24 -6.63 -13.94
C ARG A 601 27.52 -6.53 -15.28
N LYS A 602 26.79 -5.42 -15.50
CA LYS A 602 26.13 -5.13 -16.77
C LYS A 602 27.13 -5.02 -17.92
N LYS A 603 28.26 -4.31 -17.73
CA LYS A 603 29.32 -4.23 -18.75
C LYS A 603 29.87 -5.62 -19.09
N LYS A 604 30.09 -6.47 -18.08
CA LYS A 604 30.56 -7.86 -18.27
C LYS A 604 29.57 -8.74 -19.04
N LEU A 605 28.27 -8.60 -18.76
CA LEU A 605 27.21 -9.33 -19.47
C LEU A 605 27.11 -8.89 -20.94
N LYS A 606 27.13 -7.58 -21.20
CA LYS A 606 27.14 -7.06 -22.58
C LYS A 606 28.38 -7.49 -23.37
N SER A 607 29.54 -7.63 -22.70
CA SER A 607 30.75 -8.15 -23.34
C SER A 607 30.77 -9.67 -23.54
N SER A 608 29.86 -10.43 -22.90
CA SER A 608 29.74 -11.89 -23.11
C SER A 608 28.67 -12.27 -24.12
N GLU A 609 27.77 -11.35 -24.46
CA GLU A 609 26.73 -11.53 -25.49
C GLU A 609 27.20 -11.13 -26.89
N ASN A 610 28.27 -10.34 -26.99
CA ASN A 610 29.05 -10.10 -28.21
C ASN A 610 30.21 -11.10 -28.30
#